data_AF-A0A1G2PE31-F1
#
_entry.id   AF-A0A1G2PE31-F1
#
_cell.length_a   1.000
_cell.length_b   1.000
_cell.length_c   1.000
_cell.angle_alpha   90.00
_cell.angle_beta   90.00
_cell.angle_gamma   90.00
#
_symmetry.space_group_name_H-M   'P 1'
#
loop_
_entity.id
_entity.type
_entity.pdbx_description
1 polymer ?
#
loop_
_entity_poly.entity_id
_entity_poly.type
_entity_poly.pdbx_seq_one_letter_code
_entity_poly.pdbx_strand_id
1 'polypeptide(L)'
;MILAVHILFGAAVGNAVGNPALGLPTAFVSHYLLDSLPHREYDIDRVENLSRTGWRRAAIDFIKIFIDFFGGMAILVFIAPASIPLPWLLLWGFFAALPDGISFLHYLWPDNKPLAAQQRFHKLIHIKQDKKETPWRLGIPFQIAVALAAIVLLNSHSLVH
;
A
#
# COMPACT_ATOMS: atom_id res chain seq x y z
N MET A 1 0.25 3.09 -5.58
CA MET A 1 -0.91 2.23 -5.98
C MET A 1 -1.99 2.37 -4.92
N ILE A 2 -3.21 1.84 -5.12
CA ILE A 2 -4.17 1.79 -4.00
C ILE A 2 -3.66 0.90 -2.86
N LEU A 3 -3.98 1.25 -1.62
CA LEU A 3 -3.46 0.62 -0.40
C LEU A 3 -3.78 -0.87 -0.34
N ALA A 4 -4.98 -1.28 -0.75
CA ALA A 4 -5.37 -2.68 -0.75
C ALA A 4 -4.42 -3.57 -1.56
N VAL A 5 -3.89 -3.07 -2.68
CA VAL A 5 -2.95 -3.84 -3.52
C VAL A 5 -1.59 -3.98 -2.81
N HIS A 6 -1.08 -2.92 -2.19
CA HIS A 6 0.14 -2.96 -1.38
C HIS A 6 0.01 -3.94 -0.21
N ILE A 7 -1.13 -3.90 0.49
CA ILE A 7 -1.43 -4.78 1.63
C ILE A 7 -1.40 -6.25 1.19
N LEU A 8 -2.10 -6.60 0.11
CA LEU A 8 -2.15 -7.97 -0.39
C LEU A 8 -0.77 -8.46 -0.85
N PHE A 9 -0.07 -7.66 -1.65
CA PHE A 9 1.24 -8.03 -2.19
C PHE A 9 2.31 -8.11 -1.10
N GLY A 10 2.31 -7.16 -0.16
CA GLY A 10 3.21 -7.15 0.98
C GLY A 10 3.06 -8.37 1.87
N ALA A 11 1.82 -8.77 2.14
CA ALA A 11 1.53 -10.01 2.87
C ALA A 11 2.03 -11.26 2.11
N ALA A 12 1.82 -11.31 0.80
CA ALA A 12 2.25 -12.43 -0.03
C ALA A 12 3.79 -12.57 -0.09
N VAL A 13 4.50 -11.47 -0.34
CA VAL A 13 5.96 -11.47 -0.39
C VAL A 13 6.57 -11.66 1.00
N GLY A 14 6.01 -11.02 2.04
CA GLY A 14 6.44 -11.20 3.42
C GLY A 14 6.38 -12.66 3.86
N ASN A 15 5.31 -13.38 3.48
CA ASN A 15 5.18 -14.80 3.71
C ASN A 15 6.21 -15.63 2.91
N ALA A 16 6.45 -15.28 1.64
CA ALA A 16 7.36 -16.01 0.76
C ALA A 16 8.82 -16.01 1.25
N VAL A 17 9.21 -15.07 2.12
CA VAL A 17 10.55 -15.03 2.75
C VAL A 17 10.75 -16.19 3.73
N GLY A 18 9.69 -16.79 4.27
CA GLY A 18 9.73 -17.90 5.23
C GLY A 18 10.18 -17.52 6.65
N ASN A 19 10.97 -16.45 6.81
CA ASN A 19 11.32 -15.87 8.10
C ASN A 19 10.43 -14.64 8.41
N PRO A 20 9.59 -14.67 9.46
CA PRO A 20 8.65 -13.59 9.70
C PRO A 20 9.26 -12.21 9.98
N ALA A 21 10.40 -12.18 10.68
CA ALA A 21 11.08 -10.93 10.98
C ALA A 21 11.70 -10.30 9.73
N LEU A 22 12.26 -11.11 8.83
CA LEU A 22 12.76 -10.65 7.53
C LEU A 22 11.62 -10.33 6.54
N GLY A 23 10.43 -10.90 6.74
CA GLY A 23 9.23 -10.57 5.98
C GLY A 23 8.79 -9.11 6.15
N LEU A 24 8.98 -8.50 7.34
CA LEU A 24 8.61 -7.10 7.61
C LEU A 24 9.36 -6.08 6.73
N PRO A 25 10.72 -6.04 6.70
CA PRO A 25 11.43 -5.14 5.81
C PRO A 25 11.17 -5.46 4.34
N THR A 26 10.95 -6.72 3.99
CA THR A 26 10.64 -7.13 2.61
C THR A 26 9.28 -6.56 2.17
N ALA A 27 8.25 -6.68 3.02
CA ALA A 27 6.94 -6.10 2.77
C ALA A 27 7.00 -4.57 2.66
N PHE A 28 7.75 -3.91 3.55
CA PHE A 28 7.98 -2.46 3.49
C PHE A 28 8.63 -2.03 2.17
N VAL A 29 9.67 -2.74 1.71
CA VAL A 29 10.36 -2.42 0.45
C VAL A 29 9.46 -2.70 -0.77
N SER A 30 8.59 -3.71 -0.69
CA SER A 30 7.68 -4.07 -1.78
C SER A 30 6.75 -2.94 -2.20
N HIS A 31 6.43 -2.02 -1.29
CA HIS A 31 5.65 -0.82 -1.56
C HIS A 31 6.27 0.02 -2.69
N TYR A 32 7.54 0.42 -2.51
CA TYR A 32 8.27 1.23 -3.48
C TYR A 32 8.44 0.53 -4.82
N LEU A 33 8.59 -0.80 -4.82
CA LEU A 33 8.61 -1.58 -6.06
C LEU A 33 7.28 -1.42 -6.80
N LEU A 34 6.14 -1.56 -6.12
CA LEU A 34 4.84 -1.41 -6.74
C LEU A 34 4.59 0.01 -7.24
N ASP A 35 5.04 1.04 -6.54
CA ASP A 35 4.86 2.43 -6.99
C ASP A 35 5.74 2.83 -8.16
N SER A 36 6.81 2.08 -8.42
CA SER A 36 7.60 2.25 -9.65
C SER A 36 6.90 1.68 -10.90
N LEU A 37 5.83 0.89 -10.71
CA LEU A 37 5.14 0.17 -11.79
C LEU A 37 3.87 0.90 -12.25
N PRO A 38 3.34 0.62 -13.46
CA PRO A 38 2.14 1.28 -13.98
C PRO A 38 0.92 1.07 -13.09
N HIS A 39 0.41 2.15 -12.51
CA HIS A 39 -0.77 2.11 -11.66
C HIS A 39 -1.57 3.42 -11.70
N ARG A 40 -2.75 3.40 -11.07
CA ARG A 40 -3.69 4.51 -10.97
C ARG A 40 -4.21 4.68 -9.55
N GLU A 41 -4.33 5.92 -9.13
CA GLU A 41 -4.77 6.29 -7.78
C GLU A 41 -6.06 7.10 -7.83
N TYR A 42 -6.77 7.14 -6.71
CA TYR A 42 -7.86 8.08 -6.52
C TYR A 42 -7.33 9.39 -5.97
N ASP A 43 -8.02 10.48 -6.31
CA ASP A 43 -7.63 11.82 -5.87
C ASP A 43 -7.77 11.99 -4.34
N ILE A 44 -6.68 12.47 -3.73
CA ILE A 44 -6.53 12.83 -2.32
C ILE A 44 -6.00 14.27 -2.14
N ASP A 45 -6.10 15.13 -3.16
CA ASP A 45 -5.59 16.52 -3.20
C ASP A 45 -5.98 17.33 -1.94
N ARG A 46 -7.12 17.03 -1.31
CA ARG A 46 -7.62 17.77 -0.13
C ARG A 46 -6.82 17.44 1.12
N VAL A 47 -6.36 16.20 1.24
CA VAL A 47 -5.47 15.74 2.34
C VAL A 47 -4.06 16.25 2.10
N GLU A 48 -3.55 16.22 0.87
CA GLU A 48 -2.22 16.76 0.57
C GLU A 48 -2.11 18.27 0.86
N ASN A 49 -3.21 19.00 0.67
CA ASN A 49 -3.32 20.43 0.91
C ASN A 49 -4.14 20.74 2.17
N LEU A 50 -4.03 19.90 3.21
CA LEU A 50 -4.88 20.00 4.41
C LEU A 50 -4.89 21.39 5.06
N SER A 51 -3.72 22.06 5.10
CA SER A 51 -3.59 23.42 5.65
C SER A 51 -4.43 24.47 4.90
N ARG A 52 -4.68 24.27 3.60
CA ARG A 52 -5.49 25.15 2.76
C ARG A 52 -6.95 24.70 2.67
N THR A 53 -7.18 23.40 2.59
CA THR A 53 -8.51 22.82 2.35
C THR A 53 -9.34 22.70 3.64
N GLY A 54 -8.68 22.47 4.77
CA GLY A 54 -9.28 22.27 6.08
C GLY A 54 -9.88 20.88 6.30
N TRP A 55 -9.90 20.45 7.57
CA TRP A 55 -10.30 19.10 8.01
C TRP A 55 -11.66 18.63 7.48
N ARG A 56 -12.69 19.50 7.52
CA ARG A 56 -14.05 19.13 7.11
C ARG A 56 -14.13 18.71 5.64
N ARG A 57 -13.38 19.38 4.76
CA ARG A 57 -13.38 19.07 3.32
C ARG A 57 -12.47 17.90 3.00
N ALA A 58 -11.37 17.75 3.74
CA ALA A 58 -10.45 16.62 3.64
C ALA A 58 -11.07 15.30 4.15
N ALA A 59 -12.11 15.36 4.99
CA ALA A 59 -12.79 14.19 5.54
C ALA A 59 -13.21 13.15 4.49
N ILE A 60 -13.62 13.57 3.28
CA ILE A 60 -14.01 12.62 2.24
C ILE A 60 -12.81 11.82 1.71
N ASP A 61 -11.64 12.44 1.60
CA ASP A 61 -10.43 11.76 1.13
C ASP A 61 -9.88 10.84 2.22
N PHE A 62 -9.98 11.26 3.48
CA PHE A 62 -9.76 10.38 4.62
C PHE A 62 -10.62 9.12 4.57
N ILE A 63 -11.92 9.27 4.32
CA ILE A 63 -12.84 8.13 4.22
C ILE A 63 -12.41 7.17 3.10
N LYS A 64 -12.00 7.67 1.92
CA LYS A 64 -11.48 6.83 0.84
C LYS A 64 -10.24 6.04 1.29
N ILE A 65 -9.26 6.72 1.88
CA ILE A 65 -8.01 6.11 2.37
C ILE A 65 -8.31 5.02 3.41
N PHE A 66 -9.19 5.32 4.38
CA PHE A 66 -9.57 4.36 5.42
C PHE A 66 -10.34 3.16 4.85
N ILE A 67 -11.28 3.37 3.92
CA ILE A 67 -12.01 2.27 3.26
C ILE A 67 -11.03 1.38 2.49
N ASP A 68 -10.08 1.96 1.78
CA ASP A 68 -9.07 1.22 1.01
C ASP A 68 -8.14 0.41 1.94
N PHE A 69 -7.61 1.04 2.98
CA PHE A 69 -6.76 0.38 3.97
C PHE A 69 -7.50 -0.76 4.70
N PHE A 70 -8.64 -0.46 5.33
CA PHE A 70 -9.39 -1.46 6.08
C PHE A 70 -10.03 -2.50 5.16
N GLY A 71 -10.39 -2.14 3.93
CA GLY A 71 -10.84 -3.06 2.90
C GLY A 71 -9.75 -4.07 2.54
N GLY A 72 -8.53 -3.61 2.29
CA GLY A 72 -7.37 -4.48 2.05
C GLY A 72 -7.10 -5.42 3.22
N MET A 73 -7.11 -4.90 4.45
CA MET A 73 -6.95 -5.71 5.66
C MET A 73 -8.07 -6.73 5.84
N ALA A 74 -9.33 -6.35 5.59
CA ALA A 74 -10.47 -7.25 5.67
C ALA A 74 -10.40 -8.36 4.61
N ILE A 75 -9.98 -8.03 3.39
CA ILE A 75 -9.72 -9.03 2.35
C ILE A 75 -8.66 -10.02 2.82
N LEU A 76 -7.53 -9.54 3.38
CA LEU A 76 -6.51 -10.43 3.94
C LEU A 76 -7.05 -11.40 4.99
N VAL A 77 -7.87 -10.91 5.93
CA VAL A 77 -8.50 -11.77 6.94
C VAL A 77 -9.38 -12.83 6.27
N PHE A 78 -10.14 -12.46 5.25
CA PHE A 78 -11.06 -13.37 4.56
C PHE A 78 -10.34 -14.44 3.73
N ILE A 79 -9.20 -14.10 3.12
CA ILE A 79 -8.43 -15.02 2.27
C ILE A 79 -7.27 -15.71 3.01
N ALA A 80 -7.11 -15.46 4.31
CA ALA A 80 -5.97 -15.94 5.08
C ALA A 80 -5.89 -17.48 5.04
N PRO A 81 -4.79 -18.06 4.51
CA PRO A 81 -4.59 -19.50 4.54
C PRO A 81 -4.41 -20.00 5.97
N ALA A 82 -5.00 -21.15 6.30
CA ALA A 82 -4.90 -21.74 7.64
C ALA A 82 -3.45 -22.07 8.07
N SER A 83 -2.54 -22.23 7.10
CA SER A 83 -1.11 -22.49 7.33
C SER A 83 -0.32 -21.25 7.74
N ILE A 84 -0.85 -20.04 7.56
CA ILE A 84 -0.16 -18.79 7.85
C ILE A 84 -0.76 -18.16 9.11
N PRO A 85 0.03 -17.88 10.16
CA PRO A 85 -0.49 -17.21 11.34
C PRO A 85 -1.00 -15.80 10.98
N LEU A 86 -2.30 -15.56 11.22
CA LEU A 86 -2.97 -14.31 10.87
C LEU A 86 -2.24 -13.04 11.39
N PRO A 87 -1.67 -13.00 12.62
CA PRO A 87 -0.95 -11.81 13.07
C PRO A 87 0.25 -11.44 12.17
N TRP A 88 0.98 -12.44 11.66
CA TRP A 88 2.10 -12.18 10.75
C TRP A 88 1.63 -11.69 9.39
N LEU A 89 0.56 -12.30 8.86
CA LEU A 89 -0.06 -11.88 7.60
C LEU A 89 -0.49 -10.41 7.64
N LEU A 90 -1.16 -10.01 8.73
CA LEU A 90 -1.61 -8.63 8.94
C LEU A 90 -0.43 -7.67 9.16
N LEU A 91 0.61 -8.09 9.89
CA LEU A 91 1.80 -7.26 10.08
C LEU A 91 2.55 -6.99 8.78
N TRP A 92 2.74 -8.00 7.92
CA TRP A 92 3.35 -7.77 6.61
C TRP A 92 2.49 -6.85 5.73
N GLY A 93 1.18 -7.08 5.68
CA GLY A 93 0.27 -6.18 4.96
C GLY A 93 0.33 -4.73 5.49
N PHE A 94 0.38 -4.56 6.81
CA PHE A 94 0.53 -3.24 7.45
C PHE A 94 1.85 -2.57 7.07
N PHE A 95 2.97 -3.30 7.12
CA PHE A 95 4.28 -2.76 6.79
C PHE A 95 4.39 -2.33 5.32
N ALA A 96 3.68 -2.98 4.41
CA ALA A 96 3.60 -2.56 3.02
C ALA A 96 2.75 -1.31 2.78
N ALA A 97 1.80 -0.99 3.67
CA ALA A 97 1.04 0.27 3.64
C ALA A 97 1.75 1.41 4.41
N LEU A 98 2.78 1.08 5.19
CA LEU A 98 3.42 2.03 6.09
C LEU A 98 4.08 3.23 5.38
N PRO A 99 4.73 3.11 4.20
CA PRO A 99 5.30 4.27 3.51
C PRO A 99 4.27 5.36 3.17
N ASP A 100 3.06 5.00 2.73
CA ASP A 100 1.95 5.94 2.55
C ASP A 100 1.52 6.57 3.88
N GLY A 101 1.48 5.75 4.94
CA GLY A 101 1.22 6.25 6.30
C GLY A 101 2.22 7.33 6.72
N ILE A 102 3.52 7.11 6.50
CA ILE A 102 4.58 8.09 6.81
C ILE A 102 4.43 9.35 5.94
N SER A 103 4.11 9.17 4.66
CA SER A 103 3.82 10.26 3.71
C SER A 103 2.64 11.11 4.16
N PHE A 104 1.61 10.46 4.71
CA PHE A 104 0.46 11.12 5.31
C PHE A 104 0.85 11.92 6.57
N LEU A 105 1.71 11.38 7.44
CA LEU A 105 2.21 12.13 8.61
C LEU A 105 2.95 13.42 8.18
N HIS A 106 3.63 13.41 7.02
CA HIS A 106 4.24 14.63 6.49
C HIS A 106 3.20 15.71 6.19
N TYR A 107 2.00 15.36 5.71
CA TYR A 107 0.93 16.32 5.47
C TYR A 107 0.36 16.92 6.76
N LEU A 108 0.43 16.20 7.88
CA LEU A 108 0.06 16.71 9.21
C LEU A 108 1.16 17.57 9.84
N TRP A 109 2.42 17.21 9.61
CA TRP A 109 3.60 17.89 10.16
C TRP A 109 4.63 18.20 9.07
N PRO A 110 4.34 19.19 8.19
CA PRO A 110 5.17 19.46 7.01
C PRO A 110 6.58 19.96 7.36
N ASP A 111 6.76 20.57 8.53
CA ASP A 111 8.06 21.11 8.97
C ASP A 111 9.03 20.01 9.49
N ASN A 112 8.56 18.77 9.64
CA ASN A 112 9.38 17.66 10.12
C ASN A 112 10.36 17.18 9.03
N LYS A 113 11.66 17.37 9.26
CA LYS A 113 12.73 17.04 8.29
C LYS A 113 12.79 15.55 7.91
N PRO A 114 12.77 14.59 8.86
CA PRO A 114 12.67 13.16 8.52
C PRO A 114 11.48 12.82 7.61
N LEU A 115 10.28 13.34 7.93
CA LEU A 115 9.08 13.08 7.13
C LEU A 115 9.20 13.71 5.74
N ALA A 116 9.74 14.93 5.65
CA ALA A 116 10.00 15.57 4.37
C ALA A 116 11.03 14.80 3.52
N ALA A 117 12.05 14.20 4.15
CA ALA A 117 13.03 13.37 3.46
C ALA A 117 12.42 12.08 2.92
N GLN A 118 11.62 11.38 3.74
CA GLN A 118 10.86 10.21 3.28
C GLN A 118 9.90 10.58 2.16
N GLN A 119 9.16 11.69 2.27
CA GLN A 119 8.22 12.12 1.23
C GLN A 119 8.93 12.41 -0.09
N ARG A 120 10.11 13.03 -0.05
CA ARG A 120 10.94 13.24 -1.25
C ARG A 120 11.39 11.92 -1.85
N PHE A 121 11.90 11.00 -1.04
CA PHE A 121 12.31 9.67 -1.49
C PHE A 121 11.15 8.90 -2.12
N HIS A 122 9.99 8.91 -1.46
CA HIS A 122 8.79 8.27 -1.95
C HIS A 122 8.39 8.84 -3.33
N LYS A 123 8.29 10.17 -3.46
CA LYS A 123 8.01 10.85 -4.74
C LYS A 123 9.08 10.63 -5.82
N LEU A 124 10.32 10.31 -5.46
CA LEU A 124 11.39 10.01 -6.42
C LEU A 124 11.21 8.62 -7.06
N ILE A 125 10.78 7.63 -6.28
CA ILE A 125 10.55 6.26 -6.77
C ILE A 125 9.18 6.14 -7.42
N HIS A 126 8.20 6.80 -6.84
CA HIS A 126 6.85 6.83 -7.36
C HIS A 126 6.90 7.27 -8.81
N ILE A 127 6.34 6.44 -9.69
CA ILE A 127 6.29 6.75 -11.12
C ILE A 127 5.71 8.17 -11.26
N LYS A 128 6.43 9.06 -11.97
CA LYS A 128 6.12 10.50 -12.02
C LYS A 128 4.73 10.69 -12.63
N GLN A 129 3.73 10.78 -11.77
CA GLN A 129 2.39 11.17 -12.12
C GLN A 129 2.33 12.70 -12.06
N ASP A 130 2.70 13.36 -13.15
CA ASP A 130 1.90 14.54 -13.48
C ASP A 130 0.46 14.03 -13.68
N LYS A 131 -0.54 14.85 -13.31
CA LYS A 131 -1.97 14.50 -13.20
C LYS A 131 -2.65 13.94 -14.48
N LYS A 132 -1.87 13.54 -15.49
CA LYS A 132 -2.21 12.79 -16.71
C LYS A 132 -1.37 11.49 -16.84
N GLU A 133 -1.31 10.75 -15.74
CA GLU A 133 -1.78 9.36 -15.60
C GLU A 133 -1.26 8.26 -16.53
N THR A 134 -0.76 7.19 -15.89
CA THR A 134 -0.91 5.84 -16.42
C THR A 134 -2.36 5.66 -16.93
N PRO A 135 -2.56 5.33 -18.22
CA PRO A 135 -3.89 5.13 -18.77
C PRO A 135 -4.67 4.11 -17.92
N TRP A 136 -5.95 4.37 -17.65
CA TRP A 136 -6.77 3.44 -16.86
C TRP A 136 -6.76 2.01 -17.43
N ARG A 137 -6.64 1.88 -18.76
CA ARG A 137 -6.50 0.61 -19.51
C ARG A 137 -5.21 -0.14 -19.22
N LEU A 138 -4.22 0.50 -18.60
CA LEU A 138 -2.95 -0.11 -18.19
C LEU A 138 -2.88 -0.23 -16.67
N GLY A 139 -3.15 0.86 -15.93
CA GLY A 139 -3.00 0.87 -14.47
C GLY A 139 -3.99 -0.04 -13.74
N ILE A 140 -5.28 -0.04 -14.13
CA ILE A 140 -6.29 -0.86 -13.46
C ILE A 140 -6.04 -2.35 -13.73
N PRO A 141 -5.86 -2.82 -14.99
CA PRO A 141 -5.54 -4.23 -15.23
C PRO A 141 -4.25 -4.68 -14.54
N PHE A 142 -3.22 -3.82 -14.47
CA PHE A 142 -1.98 -4.14 -13.79
C PHE A 142 -2.19 -4.34 -12.28
N GLN A 143 -2.92 -3.44 -11.61
CA GLN A 143 -3.28 -3.59 -10.20
C GLN A 143 -4.09 -4.86 -9.93
N ILE A 144 -5.06 -5.18 -10.79
CA ILE A 144 -5.83 -6.43 -10.69
C ILE A 144 -4.91 -7.64 -10.81
N ALA A 145 -3.99 -7.64 -11.78
CA ALA A 145 -3.04 -8.72 -11.97
C ALA A 145 -2.13 -8.90 -10.75
N VAL A 146 -1.61 -7.82 -10.16
CA VAL A 146 -0.79 -7.85 -8.94
C VAL A 146 -1.60 -8.41 -7.76
N ALA A 147 -2.84 -7.95 -7.57
CA ALA A 147 -3.70 -8.45 -6.50
C ALA A 147 -4.01 -9.94 -6.66
N LEU A 148 -4.35 -10.40 -7.86
CA LEU A 148 -4.59 -11.82 -8.15
C LEU A 148 -3.33 -12.66 -7.95
N ALA A 149 -2.16 -12.18 -8.40
CA ALA A 149 -0.89 -12.86 -8.19
C ALA A 149 -0.56 -13.00 -6.69
N ALA A 150 -0.82 -11.96 -5.89
CA ALA A 150 -0.65 -12.01 -4.44
C ALA A 150 -1.57 -13.05 -3.78
N ILE A 151 -2.86 -13.10 -4.18
CA ILE A 151 -3.82 -14.09 -3.70
C ILE A 151 -3.37 -15.51 -4.06
N VAL A 152 -2.96 -15.74 -5.30
CA VAL A 152 -2.45 -17.06 -5.74
C VAL A 152 -1.20 -17.44 -4.96
N LEU A 153 -0.26 -16.52 -4.77
CA LEU A 153 0.98 -16.79 -4.04
C LEU A 153 0.69 -17.23 -2.60
N LEU A 154 -0.19 -16.50 -1.90
CA LEU A 154 -0.62 -16.84 -0.54
C LEU A 154 -1.22 -18.25 -0.44
N ASN A 155 -2.02 -18.66 -1.42
CA ASN A 155 -2.68 -19.97 -1.44
C ASN A 155 -1.83 -21.11 -2.04
N SER A 156 -0.75 -20.79 -2.77
CA SER A 156 0.15 -21.79 -3.34
C SER A 156 1.11 -22.38 -2.30
N HIS A 157 1.52 -21.58 -1.32
CA HIS A 157 2.38 -22.02 -0.21
C HIS A 157 1.68 -22.97 0.77
N SER A 158 0.34 -23.08 0.74
CA SER A 158 -0.41 -24.06 1.54
C SER A 158 -0.48 -25.47 0.94
N LEU A 159 0.05 -25.69 -0.27
CA LEU A 159 -0.02 -26.99 -0.96
C LEU A 159 1.28 -27.83 -0.89
N VAL A 160 2.31 -27.35 -0.19
CA VAL A 160 3.65 -27.97 -0.16
C VAL A 160 3.98 -28.63 1.20
N HIS A 161 3.02 -28.72 2.11
CA HIS A 161 3.12 -29.45 3.38
C HIS A 161 1.92 -30.35 3.57
#